data_AF-T1PI90-F1
#
_entry.id   AF-T1PI90-F1
#
_cell.length_a   1.000
_cell.length_b   1.000
_cell.length_c   1.000
_cell.angle_alpha   90.00
_cell.angle_beta   90.00
_cell.angle_gamma   90.00
#
_symmetry.space_group_name_H-M   'P 1'
#
loop_
_entity.id
_entity.type
_entity.pdbx_description
1 polymer ?
#
loop_
_entity_poly.entity_id
_entity_poly.type
_entity_poly.pdbx_seq_one_letter_code
_entity_poly.pdbx_strand_id
1 'polypeptide(L)'
;MIKRLKDHRDTWRVKLLEHTAGNYYPVTTKIALEDEHARLAILTDRAQGGSSLADGSLELMVHRRLLHDDAFGVDESLNETAYGQGLVARGKHYLVFGSSQLDQSPTLQAVERFTQLEKTVAPWTFLSPTNYSYTQWRQRFTNIFTAMSANLPQNIHLLTFEPWHDHEILVRFEHLLEKDEDPEFSKFVQFNVKSIFGAFQISNIRETTLDGNTWLDENRRMEFVPDPEEDSYESYAIFSKAYNYVQLQKAERPMVSTQFYDELLPAGKLGAESNRLKREMKSPRNQELNRMRSEKLKRMKYSVGDLPLEMDDDRKYLIELSAMQIRTFIITLGPVKEN
;
A
#
# COMPACT_ATOMS: atom_id res chain seq x y z
N MET A 1 9.38 -3.12 -3.32
CA MET A 1 8.82 -3.56 -4.61
C MET A 1 8.74 -5.08 -4.54
N ILE A 2 7.97 -5.70 -5.42
CA ILE A 2 7.96 -7.17 -5.49
C ILE A 2 8.98 -7.62 -6.51
N LYS A 3 9.97 -8.44 -6.09
CA LYS A 3 10.92 -9.07 -7.01
C LYS A 3 10.18 -10.07 -7.90
N ARG A 4 10.41 -9.99 -9.21
CA ARG A 4 9.86 -10.93 -10.19
C ARG A 4 11.00 -11.70 -10.85
N LEU A 5 10.74 -12.97 -11.12
CA LEU A 5 11.64 -13.86 -11.84
C LEU A 5 10.91 -14.35 -13.10
N LYS A 6 11.59 -14.29 -14.24
CA LYS A 6 11.06 -14.77 -15.51
C LYS A 6 10.74 -16.26 -15.42
N ASP A 7 9.59 -16.65 -15.94
CA ASP A 7 9.09 -18.03 -16.01
C ASP A 7 8.98 -18.75 -14.65
N HIS A 8 8.85 -18.00 -13.54
CA HIS A 8 8.84 -18.55 -12.18
C HIS A 8 7.61 -18.16 -11.37
N ARG A 9 7.20 -19.04 -10.44
CA ARG A 9 6.17 -18.80 -9.42
C ARG A 9 6.63 -19.41 -8.09
N ASP A 10 6.54 -18.65 -7.01
CA ASP A 10 7.04 -19.07 -5.69
C ASP A 10 6.19 -20.20 -5.08
N THR A 11 4.91 -20.25 -5.43
CA THR A 11 3.92 -21.08 -4.74
C THR A 11 3.60 -22.40 -5.45
N TRP A 12 3.93 -22.56 -6.73
CA TRP A 12 3.79 -23.84 -7.45
C TRP A 12 4.76 -23.94 -8.63
N ARG A 13 4.97 -25.17 -9.12
CA ARG A 13 5.74 -25.41 -10.35
C ARG A 13 4.91 -25.05 -11.57
N VAL A 14 5.18 -23.89 -12.17
CA VAL A 14 4.45 -23.41 -13.35
C VAL A 14 4.95 -24.08 -14.63
N LYS A 15 4.01 -24.48 -15.50
CA LYS A 15 4.28 -24.83 -16.91
C LYS A 15 3.62 -23.76 -17.79
N LEU A 16 4.41 -22.78 -18.22
CA LEU A 16 3.91 -21.69 -19.06
C LEU A 16 3.75 -22.17 -20.50
N LEU A 17 2.55 -21.96 -21.05
CA LEU A 17 2.28 -22.12 -22.48
C LEU A 17 2.57 -20.80 -23.24
N GLU A 18 2.31 -19.67 -22.57
CA GLU A 18 2.51 -18.32 -23.09
C GLU A 18 3.65 -17.64 -22.33
N HIS A 19 4.87 -17.75 -22.84
CA HIS A 19 6.07 -17.20 -22.18
C HIS A 19 6.10 -15.67 -22.16
N THR A 20 5.49 -15.01 -23.14
CA THR A 20 5.42 -13.54 -23.13
C THR A 20 4.33 -13.08 -22.18
N ALA A 21 3.07 -13.42 -22.45
CA ALA A 21 1.93 -12.96 -21.65
C ALA A 21 2.02 -13.42 -20.18
N GLY A 22 2.56 -14.61 -19.91
CA GLY A 22 2.76 -15.14 -18.57
C GLY A 22 3.79 -14.40 -17.73
N ASN A 23 4.60 -13.51 -18.32
CA ASN A 23 5.62 -12.72 -17.62
C ASN A 23 5.32 -11.21 -17.61
N TYR A 24 4.16 -10.79 -18.12
CA TYR A 24 3.70 -9.41 -17.97
C TYR A 24 3.08 -9.18 -16.58
N TYR A 25 3.45 -8.08 -15.94
CA TYR A 25 2.95 -7.66 -14.63
C TYR A 25 2.36 -6.25 -14.69
N PRO A 26 1.40 -5.93 -13.80
CA PRO A 26 0.92 -4.56 -13.65
C PRO A 26 2.04 -3.67 -13.09
N VAL A 27 2.34 -2.60 -13.82
CA VAL A 27 3.27 -1.54 -13.44
C VAL A 27 2.45 -0.29 -13.17
N THR A 28 2.22 0.03 -11.91
CA THR A 28 1.40 1.19 -11.52
C THR A 28 2.22 2.45 -11.34
N THR A 29 3.45 2.34 -10.84
CA THR A 29 4.31 3.50 -10.56
C THR A 29 5.73 3.37 -11.12
N LYS A 30 6.35 2.18 -11.01
CA LYS A 30 7.69 1.94 -11.56
C LYS A 30 7.98 0.47 -11.84
N ILE A 31 8.86 0.24 -12.81
CA ILE A 31 9.52 -1.03 -13.08
C ILE A 31 11.03 -0.80 -13.09
N ALA A 32 11.82 -1.74 -12.57
CA ALA A 32 13.26 -1.61 -12.51
C ALA A 32 13.96 -2.95 -12.72
N LEU A 33 15.18 -2.88 -13.23
CA LEU A 33 16.17 -3.97 -13.22
C LEU A 33 17.47 -3.44 -12.60
N GLU A 34 18.23 -4.35 -12.01
CA GLU A 34 19.51 -4.02 -11.39
C GLU A 34 20.47 -5.20 -11.50
N ASP A 35 21.75 -4.88 -11.59
CA ASP A 35 22.87 -5.79 -11.40
C ASP A 35 23.79 -5.28 -10.27
N GLU A 36 24.98 -5.85 -10.13
CA GLU A 36 25.94 -5.47 -9.09
C GLU A 36 26.52 -4.05 -9.23
N HIS A 37 26.35 -3.39 -10.38
CA HIS A 37 26.98 -2.10 -10.67
C HIS A 37 25.98 -1.01 -11.04
N ALA A 38 24.92 -1.38 -11.76
CA ALA A 38 24.00 -0.46 -12.38
C ALA A 38 22.55 -0.84 -12.08
N ARG A 39 21.72 0.20 -12.05
CA ARG A 39 20.29 0.09 -11.86
C ARG A 39 19.57 0.98 -12.86
N LEU A 40 18.56 0.43 -13.50
CA LEU A 40 17.70 1.09 -14.48
C LEU A 40 16.25 0.99 -14.02
N ALA A 41 15.59 2.13 -13.88
CA ALA A 41 14.18 2.22 -13.54
C ALA A 41 13.41 3.08 -14.55
N ILE A 42 12.19 2.67 -14.84
CA ILE A 42 11.21 3.44 -15.61
C ILE A 42 10.05 3.78 -14.68
N LEU A 43 9.82 5.06 -14.44
CA LEU A 43 8.65 5.56 -13.71
C LEU A 43 7.53 5.86 -14.71
N THR A 44 6.32 5.41 -14.40
CA THR A 44 5.14 5.50 -15.28
C THR A 44 4.18 6.56 -14.78
N ASP A 45 3.55 7.31 -15.70
CA ASP A 45 2.50 8.28 -15.37
C ASP A 45 1.11 7.64 -15.15
N ARG A 46 0.97 6.35 -15.44
CA ARG A 46 -0.27 5.56 -15.34
C ARG A 46 0.03 4.07 -15.21
N ALA A 47 -1.00 3.30 -14.87
CA ALA A 47 -0.92 1.84 -14.88
C ALA A 47 -0.72 1.29 -16.30
N GLN A 48 0.28 0.43 -16.47
CA GLN A 48 0.63 -0.23 -17.72
C GLN A 48 0.99 -1.69 -17.46
N GLY A 49 1.01 -2.52 -18.51
CA GLY A 49 1.64 -3.83 -18.46
C GLY A 49 3.13 -3.70 -18.75
N GLY A 50 3.98 -4.31 -17.94
CA GLY A 50 5.43 -4.31 -18.16
C GLY A 50 6.09 -5.66 -17.91
N SER A 51 7.26 -5.85 -18.49
CA SER A 51 8.02 -7.10 -18.39
C SER A 51 9.54 -6.87 -18.57
N SER A 52 10.31 -7.91 -18.29
CA SER A 52 11.71 -8.08 -18.67
C SER A 52 11.83 -9.47 -19.32
N LEU A 53 11.75 -9.52 -20.66
CA LEU A 53 11.73 -10.79 -21.40
C LEU A 53 13.12 -11.31 -21.75
N ALA A 54 14.13 -10.43 -21.74
CA ALA A 54 15.54 -10.75 -21.91
C ALA A 54 16.37 -10.03 -20.85
N ASP A 55 17.50 -10.61 -20.48
CA ASP A 55 18.42 -10.01 -19.51
C ASP A 55 18.85 -8.61 -19.98
N GLY A 56 18.83 -7.64 -19.05
CA GLY A 56 19.13 -6.25 -19.35
C GLY A 56 18.05 -5.48 -20.12
N SER A 57 16.88 -6.07 -20.38
CA SER A 57 15.76 -5.41 -21.08
C SER A 57 14.59 -5.12 -20.14
N LEU A 58 13.97 -3.94 -20.32
CA LEU A 58 12.66 -3.60 -19.76
C LEU A 58 11.74 -3.19 -20.91
N GLU A 59 10.49 -3.62 -20.86
CA GLU A 59 9.47 -3.21 -21.81
C GLU A 59 8.17 -2.81 -21.11
N LEU A 60 7.45 -1.89 -21.73
CA LEU A 60 6.14 -1.41 -21.30
C LEU A 60 5.18 -1.43 -22.48
N MET A 61 4.01 -2.00 -22.28
CA MET A 61 2.91 -1.97 -23.24
C MET A 61 2.18 -0.64 -23.10
N VAL A 62 2.46 0.28 -24.02
CA VAL A 62 2.00 1.68 -23.92
C VAL A 62 0.57 1.89 -24.40
N HIS A 63 0.10 1.10 -25.36
CA HIS A 63 -1.25 1.19 -25.93
C HIS A 63 -1.64 -0.14 -26.59
N ARG A 64 -2.94 -0.44 -26.67
CA ARG A 64 -3.47 -1.68 -27.25
C ARG A 64 -4.68 -1.39 -28.13
N ARG A 65 -4.79 -2.15 -29.21
CA ARG A 65 -5.97 -2.19 -30.07
C ARG A 65 -6.22 -3.63 -30.50
N LEU A 66 -7.40 -4.15 -30.22
CA LEU A 66 -7.84 -5.50 -30.56
C LEU A 66 -9.06 -5.41 -31.48
N LEU A 67 -9.14 -6.28 -32.48
CA LEU A 67 -10.25 -6.33 -33.44
C LEU A 67 -11.30 -7.38 -33.08
N HIS A 68 -11.06 -8.13 -32.01
CA HIS A 68 -11.90 -9.21 -31.52
C HIS A 68 -12.09 -9.07 -30.01
N ASP A 69 -13.27 -9.48 -29.56
CA ASP A 69 -13.60 -9.67 -28.14
C ASP A 69 -12.91 -10.92 -27.60
N ASP A 70 -12.64 -10.94 -26.30
CA ASP A 70 -11.96 -12.04 -25.61
C ASP A 70 -12.92 -13.04 -24.93
N ALA A 71 -14.24 -12.86 -25.11
CA ALA A 71 -15.32 -13.70 -24.62
C ALA A 71 -15.42 -13.78 -23.08
N PHE A 72 -14.96 -12.74 -22.37
CA PHE A 72 -15.11 -12.63 -20.91
C PHE A 72 -16.27 -11.73 -20.45
N GLY A 73 -17.17 -11.35 -21.38
CA GLY A 73 -18.50 -10.80 -21.06
C GLY A 73 -18.67 -9.29 -21.27
N VAL A 74 -17.69 -8.59 -21.86
CA VAL A 74 -17.84 -7.20 -22.28
C VAL A 74 -18.53 -7.11 -23.65
N ASP A 75 -18.43 -8.15 -24.48
CA ASP A 75 -19.01 -8.25 -25.83
C ASP A 75 -18.56 -7.14 -26.80
N GLU A 76 -17.39 -6.54 -26.54
CA GLU A 76 -16.81 -5.49 -27.37
C GLU A 76 -15.30 -5.67 -27.52
N SER A 77 -14.81 -5.54 -28.75
CA SER A 77 -13.36 -5.49 -29.00
C SER A 77 -12.74 -4.20 -28.43
N LEU A 78 -11.52 -4.27 -27.90
CA LEU A 78 -10.74 -3.10 -27.45
C LEU A 78 -10.29 -2.24 -28.65
N ASN A 79 -11.19 -1.45 -29.23
CA ASN A 79 -11.00 -0.71 -30.48
C ASN A 79 -11.48 0.74 -30.35
N GLU A 80 -10.93 1.47 -29.37
CA GLU A 80 -11.34 2.84 -29.06
C GLU A 80 -11.06 3.81 -30.22
N THR A 81 -12.01 4.70 -30.49
CA THR A 81 -11.91 5.73 -31.54
C THR A 81 -12.34 7.10 -31.04
N ALA A 82 -11.76 8.16 -31.61
CA ALA A 82 -12.14 9.55 -31.41
C ALA A 82 -12.19 10.25 -32.77
N TYR A 83 -13.27 11.01 -33.05
CA TYR A 83 -13.47 11.72 -34.33
C TYR A 83 -13.37 10.81 -35.58
N GLY A 84 -13.80 9.55 -35.47
CA GLY A 84 -13.72 8.57 -36.56
C GLY A 84 -12.33 8.02 -36.83
N GLN A 85 -11.34 8.29 -35.96
CA GLN A 85 -9.97 7.78 -36.04
C GLN A 85 -9.61 6.98 -34.79
N GLY A 86 -8.58 6.13 -34.88
CA GLY A 86 -8.10 5.37 -33.71
C GLY A 86 -7.65 6.29 -32.58
N LEU A 87 -8.00 5.93 -31.34
CA LEU A 87 -7.69 6.76 -30.17
C LEU A 87 -6.17 6.93 -29.99
N VAL A 88 -5.73 8.17 -29.83
CA VAL A 88 -4.33 8.51 -29.51
C VAL A 88 -4.20 8.83 -28.03
N ALA A 89 -3.51 7.95 -27.30
CA ALA A 89 -3.13 8.19 -25.92
C ALA A 89 -1.75 8.85 -25.85
N ARG A 90 -1.61 9.90 -25.02
CA ARG A 90 -0.31 10.51 -24.68
C ARG A 90 0.04 10.18 -23.25
N GLY A 91 1.21 9.58 -23.05
CA GLY A 91 1.78 9.29 -21.74
C GLY A 91 3.19 9.87 -21.58
N LYS A 92 3.69 9.83 -20.35
CA LYS A 92 5.06 10.20 -19.99
C LYS A 92 5.73 9.05 -19.25
N HIS A 93 6.99 8.82 -19.57
CA HIS A 93 7.86 7.87 -18.91
C HIS A 93 9.12 8.61 -18.47
N TYR A 94 9.56 8.36 -17.24
CA TYR A 94 10.80 8.93 -16.71
C TYR A 94 11.82 7.82 -16.54
N LEU A 95 12.94 7.94 -17.23
CA LEU A 95 14.04 6.99 -17.14
C LEU A 95 15.03 7.47 -16.08
N VAL A 96 15.35 6.59 -15.14
CA VAL A 96 16.36 6.81 -14.11
C VAL A 96 17.41 5.71 -14.25
N PHE A 97 18.67 6.10 -14.35
CA PHE A 97 19.80 5.19 -14.51
C PHE A 97 20.97 5.66 -13.66
N GLY A 98 21.65 4.72 -12.98
CA GLY A 98 22.79 5.04 -12.13
C GLY A 98 23.36 3.81 -11.44
N SER A 99 24.17 4.06 -10.41
CA SER A 99 24.80 3.02 -9.60
C SER A 99 23.75 2.23 -8.78
N SER A 100 23.92 0.91 -8.67
CA SER A 100 23.15 0.06 -7.75
C SER A 100 23.74 -0.01 -6.34
N GLN A 101 24.89 0.64 -6.11
CA GLN A 101 25.56 0.66 -4.81
C GLN A 101 24.75 1.44 -3.76
N LEU A 102 24.80 0.96 -2.51
CA LEU A 102 24.07 1.52 -1.36
C LEU A 102 25.00 2.24 -0.36
N ASP A 103 26.23 2.55 -0.78
CA ASP A 103 27.27 3.16 0.05
C ASP A 103 27.06 4.67 0.26
N GLN A 104 26.25 5.31 -0.58
CA GLN A 104 25.97 6.75 -0.53
C GLN A 104 24.46 7.02 -0.37
N SER A 105 24.14 8.05 0.41
CA SER A 105 22.78 8.57 0.62
C SER A 105 22.66 9.95 -0.04
N PRO A 106 21.59 10.25 -0.81
CA PRO A 106 20.51 9.33 -1.17
C PRO A 106 20.94 8.30 -2.25
N THR A 107 20.52 7.05 -2.10
CA THR A 107 20.69 6.00 -3.12
C THR A 107 19.83 6.28 -4.36
N LEU A 108 20.13 5.61 -5.48
CA LEU A 108 19.29 5.72 -6.67
C LEU A 108 17.84 5.29 -6.39
N GLN A 109 17.65 4.27 -5.54
CA GLN A 109 16.33 3.81 -5.12
C GLN A 109 15.55 4.88 -4.35
N ALA A 110 16.21 5.64 -3.46
CA ALA A 110 15.61 6.79 -2.78
C ALA A 110 15.22 7.90 -3.76
N VAL A 111 16.14 8.25 -4.68
CA VAL A 111 15.89 9.26 -5.72
C VAL A 111 14.71 8.86 -6.61
N GLU A 112 14.59 7.57 -6.98
CA GLU A 112 13.43 7.04 -7.70
C GLU A 112 12.13 7.28 -6.93
N ARG A 113 12.10 7.03 -5.61
CA ARG A 113 10.90 7.23 -4.77
C ARG A 113 10.49 8.69 -4.69
N PHE A 114 11.45 9.59 -4.46
CA PHE A 114 11.19 11.02 -4.41
C PHE A 114 10.69 11.55 -5.75
N THR A 115 11.35 11.16 -6.85
CA THR A 115 10.95 11.54 -8.21
C THR A 115 9.56 10.98 -8.53
N GLN A 116 9.28 9.73 -8.18
CA GLN A 116 7.97 9.10 -8.39
C GLN A 116 6.87 9.90 -7.71
N LEU A 117 7.05 10.29 -6.43
CA LEU A 117 6.08 11.09 -5.71
C LEU A 117 5.86 12.45 -6.38
N GLU A 118 6.94 13.17 -6.69
CA GLU A 118 6.89 14.49 -7.33
C GLU A 118 6.14 14.46 -8.67
N LYS A 119 6.32 13.41 -9.48
CA LYS A 119 5.64 13.28 -10.78
C LYS A 119 4.20 12.79 -10.65
N THR A 120 3.90 11.99 -9.63
CA THR A 120 2.52 11.51 -9.38
C THR A 120 1.65 12.63 -8.81
N VAL A 121 2.20 13.43 -7.89
CA VAL A 121 1.51 14.55 -7.23
C VAL A 121 2.02 15.87 -7.80
N ALA A 122 1.75 16.09 -9.10
CA ALA A 122 2.18 17.30 -9.79
C ALA A 122 1.41 18.54 -9.29
N PRO A 123 2.07 19.72 -9.22
CA PRO A 123 1.43 20.95 -8.80
C PRO A 123 0.32 21.37 -9.77
N TRP A 124 -0.78 21.88 -9.22
CA TRP A 124 -1.89 22.38 -10.01
C TRP A 124 -1.57 23.76 -10.57
N THR A 125 -1.74 23.91 -11.88
CA THR A 125 -1.54 25.19 -12.56
C THR A 125 -2.88 25.87 -12.78
N PHE A 126 -3.02 27.08 -12.21
CA PHE A 126 -4.20 27.92 -12.38
C PHE A 126 -3.87 29.13 -13.24
N LEU A 127 -4.72 29.41 -14.22
CA LEU A 127 -4.59 30.56 -15.12
C LEU A 127 -5.85 31.40 -15.03
N SER A 128 -5.71 32.72 -14.91
CA SER A 128 -6.82 33.66 -14.93
C SER A 128 -6.49 34.87 -15.80
N PRO A 129 -7.45 35.38 -16.60
CA PRO A 129 -7.24 36.63 -17.33
C PRO A 129 -7.12 37.79 -16.35
N THR A 130 -6.20 38.71 -16.60
CA THR A 130 -5.96 39.86 -15.73
C THR A 130 -5.66 41.11 -16.54
N ASN A 131 -6.19 42.25 -16.07
CA ASN A 131 -5.87 43.59 -16.60
C ASN A 131 -4.74 44.26 -15.80
N TYR A 132 -4.22 43.60 -14.76
CA TYR A 132 -3.12 44.11 -13.95
C TYR A 132 -1.79 43.81 -14.62
N SER A 133 -0.87 44.78 -14.57
CA SER A 133 0.53 44.50 -14.88
C SER A 133 1.15 43.57 -13.82
N TYR A 134 2.26 42.92 -14.16
CA TYR A 134 2.99 42.04 -13.24
C TYR A 134 3.32 42.73 -11.89
N THR A 135 3.73 44.00 -11.93
CA THR A 135 4.08 44.77 -10.72
C THR A 135 2.86 45.08 -9.86
N GLN A 136 1.72 45.43 -10.48
CA GLN A 136 0.47 45.69 -9.79
C GLN A 136 -0.08 44.43 -9.12
N TRP A 137 -0.03 43.29 -9.82
CA TRP A 137 -0.46 42.00 -9.26
C TRP A 137 0.36 41.63 -8.02
N ARG A 138 1.69 41.73 -8.13
CA ARG A 138 2.60 41.35 -7.05
C ARG A 138 2.41 42.17 -5.77
N GLN A 139 2.02 43.45 -5.92
CA GLN A 139 1.79 44.36 -4.79
C GLN A 139 0.39 44.22 -4.19
N ARG A 140 -0.62 43.86 -4.99
CA ARG A 140 -2.03 43.89 -4.57
C ARG A 140 -2.54 42.56 -4.01
N PHE A 141 -1.91 41.44 -4.37
CA PHE A 141 -2.37 40.11 -3.99
C PHE A 141 -1.31 39.32 -3.21
N THR A 142 -1.78 38.40 -2.36
CA THR A 142 -0.92 37.42 -1.68
C THR A 142 -0.54 36.33 -2.67
N ASN A 143 0.73 36.30 -3.08
CA ASN A 143 1.23 35.37 -4.11
C ASN A 143 1.76 34.05 -3.55
N ILE A 144 1.99 33.98 -2.23
CA ILE A 144 2.54 32.81 -1.56
C ILE A 144 1.73 32.60 -0.28
N PHE A 145 1.23 31.39 -0.11
CA PHE A 145 0.58 30.93 1.11
C PHE A 145 1.17 29.58 1.49
N THR A 146 1.51 29.41 2.77
CA THR A 146 1.88 28.11 3.35
C THR A 146 1.16 27.97 4.68
N ALA A 147 0.50 26.83 4.88
CA ALA A 147 -0.10 26.47 6.17
C ALA A 147 0.88 25.71 7.08
N MET A 148 2.10 25.43 6.58
CA MET A 148 3.15 24.75 7.33
C MET A 148 4.20 25.75 7.82
N SER A 149 4.59 25.64 9.09
CA SER A 149 5.66 26.43 9.71
C SER A 149 7.04 25.78 9.55
N ALA A 150 7.07 24.46 9.32
CA ALA A 150 8.29 23.71 9.03
C ALA A 150 8.02 22.67 7.92
N ASN A 151 9.05 22.36 7.14
CA ASN A 151 8.95 21.32 6.12
C ASN A 151 8.89 19.93 6.75
N LEU A 152 8.11 19.04 6.15
CA LEU A 152 8.16 17.62 6.49
C LEU A 152 9.53 17.03 6.12
N PRO A 153 10.02 16.03 6.87
CA PRO A 153 11.19 15.26 6.48
C PRO A 153 11.00 14.67 5.07
N GLN A 154 12.06 14.61 4.27
CA GLN A 154 11.98 14.27 2.84
C GLN A 154 11.43 12.85 2.57
N ASN A 155 11.64 11.92 3.51
CA ASN A 155 11.14 10.54 3.46
C ASN A 155 9.69 10.38 3.96
N ILE A 156 9.04 11.46 4.42
CA ILE A 156 7.66 11.45 4.89
C ILE A 156 6.77 12.23 3.91
N HIS A 157 5.68 11.60 3.52
CA HIS A 157 4.65 12.20 2.67
C HIS A 157 3.34 12.40 3.45
N LEU A 158 2.77 13.59 3.32
CA LEU A 158 1.40 13.88 3.73
C LEU A 158 0.44 13.34 2.67
N LEU A 159 0.02 12.08 2.85
CA LEU A 159 -0.83 11.36 1.90
C LEU A 159 -2.27 11.87 1.90
N THR A 160 -2.79 12.25 3.06
CA THR A 160 -4.14 12.80 3.19
C THR A 160 -4.17 13.95 4.16
N PHE A 161 -4.90 15.00 3.79
CA PHE A 161 -5.26 16.12 4.65
C PHE A 161 -6.68 16.52 4.28
N GLU A 162 -7.67 16.02 5.01
CA GLU A 162 -9.09 16.20 4.69
C GLU A 162 -9.91 16.61 5.92
N PRO A 163 -10.91 17.50 5.78
CA PRO A 163 -11.90 17.74 6.83
C PRO A 163 -12.65 16.45 7.17
N TRP A 164 -12.86 16.17 8.45
CA TRP A 164 -13.52 14.94 8.91
C TRP A 164 -14.89 15.22 9.54
N HIS A 165 -14.90 15.97 10.64
CA HIS A 165 -16.10 16.49 11.30
C HIS A 165 -15.87 17.96 11.71
N ASP A 166 -16.84 18.55 12.40
CA ASP A 166 -16.71 19.89 12.97
C ASP A 166 -15.45 19.98 13.83
N HIS A 167 -14.54 20.87 13.43
CA HIS A 167 -13.25 21.08 14.08
C HIS A 167 -12.32 19.85 14.08
N GLU A 168 -12.50 18.89 13.17
CA GLU A 168 -11.63 17.72 13.03
C GLU A 168 -11.06 17.59 11.62
N ILE A 169 -9.78 17.20 11.54
CA ILE A 169 -9.08 16.93 10.28
C ILE A 169 -8.53 15.50 10.33
N LEU A 170 -8.78 14.72 9.29
CA LEU A 170 -8.13 13.43 9.09
C LEU A 170 -6.82 13.63 8.34
N VAL A 171 -5.73 13.13 8.93
CA VAL A 171 -4.38 13.24 8.40
C VAL A 171 -3.74 11.88 8.28
N ARG A 172 -3.15 11.60 7.12
CA ARG A 172 -2.36 10.39 6.87
C ARG A 172 -0.93 10.76 6.52
N PHE A 173 0.01 10.18 7.26
CA PHE A 173 1.43 10.25 6.96
C PHE A 173 1.90 8.90 6.46
N GLU A 174 2.72 8.91 5.42
CA GLU A 174 3.35 7.73 4.83
C GLU A 174 4.86 7.89 4.82
N HIS A 175 5.56 6.81 5.16
CA HIS A 175 7.00 6.70 4.92
C HIS A 175 7.24 6.15 3.51
N LEU A 176 7.92 6.94 2.67
CA LEU A 176 8.05 6.67 1.23
C LEU A 176 8.95 5.48 0.89
N LEU A 177 9.99 5.26 1.69
CA LEU A 177 10.97 4.22 1.43
C LEU A 177 10.61 2.91 2.11
N GLU A 178 11.03 1.84 1.47
CA GLU A 178 11.03 0.51 2.06
C GLU A 178 12.22 0.29 2.98
N LYS A 179 12.16 -0.81 3.73
CA LYS A 179 13.27 -1.17 4.58
C LYS A 179 14.51 -1.45 3.72
N ASP A 180 15.64 -0.88 4.11
CA ASP A 180 16.95 -1.11 3.50
C ASP A 180 17.09 -0.58 2.04
N GLU A 181 16.20 0.31 1.55
CA GLU A 181 16.37 0.99 0.23
C GLU A 181 17.47 2.07 0.26
N ASP A 182 17.74 2.63 1.43
CA ASP A 182 18.69 3.72 1.66
C ASP A 182 19.25 3.69 3.09
N PRO A 183 20.57 3.86 3.30
CA PRO A 183 21.20 3.74 4.62
C PRO A 183 20.78 4.83 5.63
N GLU A 184 20.24 5.96 5.17
CA GLU A 184 19.79 7.07 6.02
C GLU A 184 18.28 7.27 5.95
N PHE A 185 17.71 7.42 4.75
CA PHE A 185 16.30 7.75 4.55
C PHE A 185 15.34 6.59 4.82
N SER A 186 15.81 5.36 4.94
CA SER A 186 14.99 4.19 5.33
C SER A 186 14.89 3.99 6.85
N LYS A 187 15.58 4.80 7.65
CA LYS A 187 15.47 4.75 9.11
C LYS A 187 14.18 5.40 9.58
N PHE A 188 13.77 5.07 10.79
CA PHE A 188 12.61 5.72 11.40
C PHE A 188 12.86 7.22 11.56
N VAL A 189 11.80 8.01 11.42
CA VAL A 189 11.84 9.46 11.58
C VAL A 189 10.79 9.88 12.58
N GLN A 190 11.19 10.82 13.44
CA GLN A 190 10.32 11.45 14.42
C GLN A 190 10.11 12.91 14.05
N PHE A 191 8.86 13.38 14.11
CA PHE A 191 8.53 14.77 13.88
C PHE A 191 7.32 15.20 14.72
N ASN A 192 7.27 16.49 15.08
CA ASN A 192 6.18 17.05 15.85
C ASN A 192 5.16 17.72 14.94
N VAL A 193 3.92 17.22 14.96
CA VAL A 193 2.82 17.69 14.10
C VAL A 193 2.43 19.14 14.39
N LYS A 194 2.45 19.55 15.66
CA LYS A 194 2.10 20.90 16.09
C LYS A 194 3.12 21.93 15.56
N SER A 195 4.39 21.55 15.51
CA SER A 195 5.45 22.38 14.92
C SER A 195 5.33 22.51 13.40
N ILE A 196 4.89 21.46 12.72
CA ILE A 196 4.71 21.48 11.25
C ILE A 196 3.47 22.29 10.88
N PHE A 197 2.33 22.03 11.51
CA PHE A 197 1.05 22.69 11.24
C PHE A 197 0.80 23.90 12.15
N GLY A 198 1.82 24.76 12.33
CA GLY A 198 1.73 25.91 13.24
C GLY A 198 0.69 26.97 12.86
N ALA A 199 0.14 26.93 11.64
CA ALA A 199 -1.01 27.75 11.24
C ALA A 199 -2.33 27.29 11.90
N PHE A 200 -2.40 26.04 12.37
CA PHE A 200 -3.58 25.46 12.99
C PHE A 200 -3.41 25.40 14.51
N GLN A 201 -4.45 25.79 15.25
CA GLN A 201 -4.48 25.60 16.70
C GLN A 201 -4.89 24.15 16.99
N ILE A 202 -3.93 23.26 17.18
CA ILE A 202 -4.20 21.85 17.47
C ILE A 202 -4.45 21.66 18.97
N SER A 203 -5.62 21.12 19.34
CA SER A 203 -5.99 20.81 20.73
C SER A 203 -5.76 19.35 21.09
N ASN A 204 -5.97 18.44 20.13
CA ASN A 204 -5.86 17.01 20.33
C ASN A 204 -5.42 16.30 19.05
N ILE A 205 -4.81 15.13 19.22
CA ILE A 205 -4.48 14.21 18.14
C ILE A 205 -4.69 12.79 18.65
N ARG A 206 -5.36 11.94 17.86
CA ARG A 206 -5.59 10.53 18.19
C ARG A 206 -5.42 9.66 16.96
N GLU A 207 -4.77 8.51 17.13
CA GLU A 207 -4.51 7.56 16.04
C GLU A 207 -5.70 6.62 15.80
N THR A 208 -5.96 6.33 14.54
CA THR A 208 -7.06 5.48 14.07
C THR A 208 -6.55 4.42 13.10
N THR A 209 -7.39 3.44 12.78
CA THR A 209 -7.19 2.52 11.66
C THR A 209 -7.06 3.28 10.32
N LEU A 210 -6.52 2.62 9.30
CA LEU A 210 -6.22 3.24 8.00
C LEU A 210 -7.46 3.88 7.32
N ASP A 211 -8.62 3.24 7.50
CA ASP A 211 -9.94 3.68 7.03
C ASP A 211 -10.58 4.77 7.92
N GLY A 212 -9.99 5.10 9.06
CA GLY A 212 -10.44 6.20 9.92
C GLY A 212 -11.68 5.91 10.77
N ASN A 213 -12.13 4.65 10.89
CA ASN A 213 -13.39 4.31 11.54
C ASN A 213 -13.27 3.81 12.99
N THR A 214 -12.07 3.36 13.41
CA THR A 214 -11.87 2.69 14.71
C THR A 214 -10.56 3.17 15.33
N TRP A 215 -10.57 3.44 16.62
CA TRP A 215 -9.38 3.84 17.34
C TRP A 215 -8.34 2.72 17.39
N LEU A 216 -7.07 3.04 17.13
CA LEU A 216 -6.03 2.02 16.98
C LEU A 216 -5.78 1.27 18.29
N ASP A 217 -5.90 1.95 19.42
CA ASP A 217 -5.78 1.40 20.78
C ASP A 217 -6.92 0.46 21.17
N GLU A 218 -8.07 0.55 20.48
CA GLU A 218 -9.23 -0.31 20.65
C GLU A 218 -9.22 -1.51 19.70
N ASN A 219 -8.46 -1.44 18.60
CA ASN A 219 -8.35 -2.51 17.62
C ASN A 219 -7.60 -3.74 18.20
N ARG A 220 -8.14 -4.94 17.96
CA ARG A 220 -7.56 -6.22 18.41
C ARG A 220 -7.39 -7.14 17.20
N ARG A 221 -6.13 -7.41 16.84
CA ARG A 221 -5.81 -8.36 15.75
C ARG A 221 -6.04 -9.80 16.22
N MET A 222 -6.67 -10.61 15.36
CA MET A 222 -6.74 -12.05 15.55
C MET A 222 -5.33 -12.66 15.53
N GLU A 223 -5.12 -13.68 16.35
CA GLU A 223 -3.87 -14.43 16.42
C GLU A 223 -4.00 -15.73 15.61
N PHE A 224 -3.18 -15.88 14.57
CA PHE A 224 -3.15 -17.06 13.72
C PHE A 224 -1.88 -17.88 13.94
N VAL A 225 -2.05 -19.19 14.12
CA VAL A 225 -0.94 -20.16 14.09
C VAL A 225 -0.66 -20.47 12.63
N PRO A 226 0.55 -20.18 12.11
CA PRO A 226 0.89 -20.50 10.73
C PRO A 226 1.24 -22.00 10.67
N ASP A 227 1.06 -22.61 9.51
CA ASP A 227 1.59 -23.95 9.31
C ASP A 227 3.13 -23.92 9.41
N PRO A 228 3.76 -25.01 9.90
CA PRO A 228 5.22 -25.13 9.91
C PRO A 228 5.79 -24.96 8.50
N GLU A 229 7.00 -24.40 8.38
CA GLU A 229 7.68 -24.19 7.08
C GLU A 229 7.87 -25.50 6.28
N GLU A 230 7.88 -26.65 6.95
CA GLU A 230 7.97 -27.98 6.33
C GLU A 230 6.65 -28.44 5.68
N ASP A 231 5.54 -27.75 5.93
CA ASP A 231 4.19 -28.11 5.49
C ASP A 231 3.65 -27.12 4.47
N SER A 232 4.35 -27.03 3.35
CA SER A 232 3.92 -26.19 2.25
C SER A 232 2.77 -26.87 1.50
N TYR A 233 1.57 -26.29 1.64
CA TYR A 233 0.33 -26.47 0.85
C TYR A 233 -0.57 -27.68 1.16
N GLU A 234 -1.70 -27.43 1.83
CA GLU A 234 -3.05 -27.40 1.22
C GLU A 234 -3.97 -26.55 2.12
N SER A 235 -4.36 -25.36 1.65
CA SER A 235 -5.24 -24.45 2.37
C SER A 235 -6.68 -24.97 2.34
N TYR A 236 -7.15 -25.61 3.41
CA TYR A 236 -8.58 -25.77 3.66
C TYR A 236 -8.92 -25.28 5.07
N ALA A 237 -10.07 -24.60 5.18
CA ALA A 237 -10.59 -24.12 6.45
C ALA A 237 -10.72 -25.29 7.45
N ILE A 238 -9.94 -25.24 8.53
CA ILE A 238 -10.06 -26.19 9.64
C ILE A 238 -11.13 -25.66 10.59
N PHE A 239 -12.29 -26.32 10.63
CA PHE A 239 -13.27 -26.07 11.69
C PHE A 239 -12.71 -26.54 13.04
N SER A 240 -12.86 -25.72 14.08
CA SER A 240 -12.42 -26.04 15.45
C SER A 240 -13.12 -27.27 16.05
N LYS A 241 -14.25 -27.69 15.45
CA LYS A 241 -15.04 -28.84 15.85
C LYS A 241 -15.46 -29.62 14.60
N ALA A 242 -15.32 -30.94 14.64
CA ALA A 242 -15.87 -31.79 13.60
C ALA A 242 -17.40 -31.72 13.67
N TYR A 243 -18.05 -31.32 12.58
CA TYR A 243 -19.49 -31.37 12.43
C TYR A 243 -19.84 -32.53 11.49
N ASN A 244 -20.83 -33.34 11.89
CA ASN A 244 -21.29 -34.48 11.09
C ASN A 244 -22.05 -34.05 9.84
N TYR A 245 -22.55 -32.80 9.82
CA TYR A 245 -23.39 -32.27 8.76
C TYR A 245 -22.99 -30.83 8.43
N VAL A 246 -23.15 -30.45 7.17
CA VAL A 246 -23.01 -29.07 6.67
C VAL A 246 -24.37 -28.65 6.13
N GLN A 247 -24.84 -27.46 6.51
CA GLN A 247 -26.08 -26.88 6.01
C GLN A 247 -25.75 -25.87 4.90
N LEU A 248 -26.32 -26.07 3.71
CA LEU A 248 -26.10 -25.17 2.58
C LEU A 248 -26.96 -23.92 2.71
N GLN A 249 -26.41 -22.76 2.37
CA GLN A 249 -27.19 -21.54 2.22
C GLN A 249 -28.06 -21.61 0.97
N LYS A 250 -29.30 -21.12 1.06
CA LYS A 250 -30.16 -20.96 -0.12
C LYS A 250 -29.55 -19.91 -1.05
N ALA A 251 -29.62 -20.13 -2.36
CA ALA A 251 -29.00 -19.25 -3.36
C ALA A 251 -30.01 -18.33 -4.06
N GLU A 252 -31.16 -18.07 -3.43
CA GLU A 252 -32.21 -17.23 -4.00
C GLU A 252 -31.94 -15.75 -3.69
N ARG A 253 -32.20 -14.85 -4.65
CA ARG A 253 -32.11 -13.40 -4.46
C ARG A 253 -33.50 -12.77 -4.63
N PRO A 254 -33.83 -11.71 -3.88
CA PRO A 254 -33.08 -11.13 -2.76
C PRO A 254 -33.47 -11.78 -1.42
N MET A 255 -32.49 -12.24 -0.63
CA MET A 255 -32.73 -12.69 0.75
C MET A 255 -32.53 -11.52 1.73
N VAL A 256 -33.52 -11.28 2.58
CA VAL A 256 -33.49 -10.28 3.66
C VAL A 256 -32.69 -10.76 4.88
N SER A 257 -32.51 -12.08 5.02
CA SER A 257 -31.74 -12.72 6.08
C SER A 257 -31.13 -14.03 5.60
N THR A 258 -30.12 -14.54 6.30
CA THR A 258 -29.48 -15.82 5.98
C THR A 258 -30.48 -16.96 6.09
N GLN A 259 -30.85 -17.57 4.95
CA GLN A 259 -31.66 -18.78 4.91
C GLN A 259 -30.82 -19.98 4.46
N PHE A 260 -31.12 -21.14 5.03
CA PHE A 260 -30.45 -22.40 4.73
C PHE A 260 -31.44 -23.40 4.13
N TYR A 261 -30.95 -24.35 3.34
CA TYR A 261 -31.75 -25.51 2.93
C TYR A 261 -32.06 -26.39 4.16
N ASP A 262 -33.25 -27.00 4.20
CA ASP A 262 -33.64 -27.94 5.26
C ASP A 262 -32.84 -29.25 5.17
N GLU A 263 -32.26 -29.52 4.00
CA GLU A 263 -31.42 -30.68 3.76
C GLU A 263 -30.03 -30.48 4.39
N LEU A 264 -29.70 -31.34 5.35
CA LEU A 264 -28.39 -31.42 5.97
C LEU A 264 -27.52 -32.40 5.17
N LEU A 265 -26.44 -31.89 4.57
CA LEU A 265 -25.52 -32.75 3.83
C LEU A 265 -24.56 -33.44 4.81
N PRO A 266 -24.45 -34.78 4.79
CA PRO A 266 -23.46 -35.48 5.59
C PRO A 266 -22.05 -35.06 5.14
N ALA A 267 -21.21 -34.69 6.10
CA ALA A 267 -19.83 -34.34 5.83
C ALA A 267 -19.14 -35.55 5.17
N GLY A 268 -18.65 -35.37 3.93
CA GLY A 268 -17.80 -36.36 3.25
C GLY A 268 -18.41 -37.19 2.10
N LYS A 269 -19.62 -36.89 1.58
CA LYS A 269 -20.18 -37.61 0.41
C LYS A 269 -20.18 -36.88 -0.93
N LEU A 270 -19.87 -35.58 -0.96
CA LEU A 270 -19.64 -34.84 -2.21
C LEU A 270 -18.13 -34.76 -2.49
N GLY A 271 -17.59 -35.81 -3.12
CA GLY A 271 -16.45 -35.67 -4.05
C GLY A 271 -15.10 -35.18 -3.53
N ALA A 272 -14.74 -35.42 -2.27
CA ALA A 272 -13.34 -35.30 -1.83
C ALA A 272 -13.02 -36.38 -0.79
N GLU A 273 -12.61 -37.56 -1.26
CA GLU A 273 -11.80 -38.44 -0.43
C GLU A 273 -10.46 -37.74 -0.19
N SER A 274 -10.38 -36.92 0.86
CA SER A 274 -9.11 -36.34 1.30
C SER A 274 -8.20 -37.49 1.72
N ASN A 275 -7.00 -37.58 1.12
CA ASN A 275 -5.87 -38.36 1.62
C ASN A 275 -5.36 -37.78 2.96
N ARG A 276 -6.22 -37.74 3.96
CA ARG A 276 -6.00 -37.10 5.24
C ARG A 276 -5.17 -38.03 6.12
N LEU A 277 -3.84 -37.89 6.05
CA LEU A 277 -2.98 -38.27 7.15
C LEU A 277 -3.39 -37.42 8.36
N LYS A 278 -3.95 -38.06 9.40
CA LYS A 278 -4.26 -37.41 10.68
C LYS A 278 -2.96 -36.88 11.27
N ARG A 279 -2.84 -35.56 11.39
CA ARG A 279 -1.73 -34.92 12.11
C ARG A 279 -2.02 -34.84 13.60
N GLU A 280 -1.03 -35.20 14.40
CA GLU A 280 -1.00 -34.89 15.83
C GLU A 280 -0.63 -33.41 16.03
N MET A 281 -1.62 -32.58 16.35
CA MET A 281 -1.41 -31.17 16.75
C MET A 281 -0.61 -31.02 18.06
N LYS A 282 -0.33 -32.12 18.77
CA LYS A 282 0.43 -32.15 20.03
C LYS A 282 1.91 -32.51 19.86
N SER A 283 2.50 -32.25 18.69
CA SER A 283 3.96 -32.35 18.57
C SER A 283 4.63 -31.31 19.48
N PRO A 284 5.56 -31.70 20.37
CA PRO A 284 6.32 -30.79 21.22
C PRO A 284 7.00 -29.65 20.43
N ARG A 285 7.41 -29.96 19.20
CA ARG A 285 8.05 -29.00 18.26
C ARG A 285 7.12 -27.85 17.88
N ASN A 286 5.82 -28.12 17.66
CA ASN A 286 4.84 -27.09 17.31
C ASN A 286 4.53 -26.16 18.49
N GLN A 287 4.54 -26.69 19.72
CA GLN A 287 4.36 -25.89 20.93
C GLN A 287 5.54 -24.95 21.17
N GLU A 288 6.77 -25.44 20.92
CA GLU A 288 7.98 -24.63 21.07
C GLU A 288 8.08 -23.53 20.02
N LEU A 289 7.75 -23.81 18.75
CA LEU A 289 7.67 -22.80 17.68
C LEU A 289 6.63 -21.72 18.01
N ASN A 290 5.46 -22.11 18.50
CA ASN A 290 4.43 -21.16 18.93
C ASN A 290 4.86 -20.33 20.12
N ARG A 291 5.59 -20.90 21.10
CA ARG A 291 6.16 -20.17 22.23
C ARG A 291 7.18 -19.13 21.76
N MET A 292 8.16 -19.55 20.95
CA MET A 292 9.19 -18.66 20.39
C MET A 292 8.57 -17.53 19.55
N ARG A 293 7.53 -17.82 18.77
CA ARG A 293 6.82 -16.78 18.00
C ARG A 293 6.03 -15.84 18.90
N SER A 294 5.35 -16.33 19.94
CA SER A 294 4.65 -15.46 20.90
C SER A 294 5.63 -14.53 21.62
N GLU A 295 6.83 -15.01 21.93
CA GLU A 295 7.90 -14.21 22.52
C GLU A 295 8.45 -13.18 21.51
N LYS A 296 8.63 -13.56 20.25
CA LYS A 296 9.03 -12.63 19.17
C LYS A 296 7.96 -11.56 18.92
N LEU A 297 6.68 -11.93 18.91
CA LEU A 297 5.56 -10.99 18.79
C LEU A 297 5.42 -10.11 20.03
N LYS A 298 5.70 -10.62 21.24
CA LYS A 298 5.79 -9.80 22.47
C LYS A 298 6.97 -8.84 22.45
N ARG A 299 8.08 -9.19 21.78
CA ARG A 299 9.23 -8.28 21.57
C ARG A 299 8.97 -7.26 20.46
N MET A 300 8.19 -7.62 19.43
CA MET A 300 7.81 -6.75 18.31
C MET A 300 6.62 -5.85 18.63
N LYS A 301 5.70 -6.27 19.50
CA LYS A 301 4.82 -5.37 20.25
C LYS A 301 5.74 -4.58 21.17
N TYR A 302 6.30 -3.49 20.67
CA TYR A 302 7.08 -2.56 21.49
C TYR A 302 6.38 -2.37 22.84
N SER A 303 7.15 -2.55 23.91
CA SER A 303 6.76 -2.14 25.25
C SER A 303 6.44 -0.65 25.17
N VAL A 304 5.14 -0.33 25.21
CA VAL A 304 4.67 1.02 25.55
C VAL A 304 5.06 1.36 27.02
N GLY A 305 5.67 0.41 27.76
CA GLY A 305 5.83 0.45 29.20
C GLY A 305 7.20 0.87 29.76
N ASP A 306 8.24 1.09 28.95
CA ASP A 306 9.59 1.39 29.50
C ASP A 306 10.24 2.67 28.93
N LEU A 307 9.44 3.72 28.72
CA LEU A 307 9.94 5.08 28.64
C LEU A 307 9.69 5.76 29.99
N PRO A 308 10.68 6.44 30.60
CA PRO A 308 10.49 7.11 31.88
C PRO A 308 9.29 8.07 31.78
N LEU A 309 8.29 7.77 32.60
CA LEU A 309 7.01 8.46 32.72
C LEU A 309 7.24 9.83 33.37
N GLU A 310 7.57 10.81 32.55
CA GLU A 310 7.11 12.19 32.72
C GLU A 310 6.41 12.59 31.42
N MET A 311 5.09 12.78 31.50
CA MET A 311 4.27 13.22 30.38
C MET A 311 4.47 14.72 30.18
N ASP A 312 5.46 15.07 29.36
CA ASP A 312 5.56 16.41 28.79
C ASP A 312 4.44 16.58 27.75
N ASP A 313 3.68 17.69 27.83
CA ASP A 313 2.45 17.94 27.07
C ASP A 313 2.69 17.93 25.55
N ASP A 314 3.93 18.17 25.13
CA ASP A 314 4.35 18.19 23.74
C ASP A 314 4.65 16.79 23.14
N ARG A 315 4.84 15.74 23.95
CA ARG A 315 5.08 14.37 23.43
C ARG A 315 3.86 13.79 22.71
N LYS A 316 2.66 14.25 23.04
CA LYS A 316 1.41 13.80 22.40
C LYS A 316 1.36 14.07 20.89
N TYR A 317 2.06 15.11 20.44
CA TYR A 317 2.13 15.51 19.03
C TYR A 317 3.34 14.94 18.29
N LEU A 318 4.20 14.18 18.98
CA LEU A 318 5.34 13.52 18.40
C LEU A 318 4.90 12.25 17.69
N ILE A 319 5.11 12.20 16.39
CA ILE A 319 4.84 11.04 15.56
C ILE A 319 6.17 10.40 15.20
N GLU A 320 6.24 9.08 15.30
CA GLU A 320 7.31 8.24 14.77
C GLU A 320 6.78 7.42 13.59
N LEU A 321 7.44 7.48 12.44
CA LEU A 321 7.17 6.61 11.30
C LEU A 321 8.42 5.81 10.95
N SER A 322 8.30 4.49 10.90
CA SER A 322 9.32 3.60 10.34
C SER A 322 9.09 3.37 8.84
N ALA A 323 10.09 2.83 8.15
CA ALA A 323 9.95 2.42 6.75
C ALA A 323 8.73 1.54 6.51
N MET A 324 8.07 1.75 5.36
CA MET A 324 6.83 1.06 4.95
C MET A 324 5.62 1.27 5.87
N GLN A 325 5.62 2.28 6.74
CA GLN A 325 4.47 2.58 7.60
C GLN A 325 3.63 3.73 7.06
N ILE A 326 2.31 3.54 7.19
CA ILE A 326 1.31 4.59 7.05
C ILE A 326 0.59 4.68 8.40
N ARG A 327 0.50 5.89 8.95
CA ARG A 327 -0.22 6.16 10.20
C ARG A 327 -1.30 7.21 9.96
N THR A 328 -2.47 6.96 10.52
CA THR A 328 -3.68 7.79 10.31
C THR A 328 -4.09 8.41 11.63
N PHE A 329 -4.30 9.72 11.63
CA PHE A 329 -4.62 10.49 12.82
C PHE A 329 -5.83 11.39 12.58
N ILE A 330 -6.65 11.54 13.61
CA ILE A 330 -7.66 12.58 13.69
C ILE A 330 -7.09 13.70 14.56
N ILE A 331 -6.99 14.89 13.98
CA ILE A 331 -6.51 16.11 14.62
C ILE A 331 -7.73 16.96 14.97
N THR A 332 -7.93 17.23 16.26
CA THR A 332 -8.97 18.17 16.72
C THR A 332 -8.37 19.57 16.79
N LEU A 333 -9.07 20.52 16.19
CA LEU A 333 -8.73 21.93 16.23
C LEU A 333 -9.31 22.57 17.49
N GLY A 334 -8.55 23.47 18.10
CA GLY A 334 -9.02 24.35 19.16
C GLY A 334 -9.90 25.48 18.63
N PRO A 335 -10.56 26.24 19.53
CA PRO A 335 -11.33 27.40 19.14
C PRO A 335 -10.43 28.41 18.41
N VAL A 336 -10.90 28.91 17.26
CA VAL A 336 -10.24 29.99 16.54
C VAL A 336 -10.28 31.21 17.44
N LYS A 337 -9.13 31.70 17.90
CA LYS A 337 -9.06 33.02 18.52
C LYS A 337 -9.38 34.02 17.42
N GLU A 338 -10.57 34.61 17.46
CA GLU A 338 -10.88 35.81 16.68
C GLU A 338 -9.88 36.89 17.10
N ASN A 339 -9.00 37.27 16.17
CA ASN A 339 -8.10 38.41 16.31
C ASN A 339 -8.62 39.57 15.47
#